data_AF-A0A529M0D7-F1
#
_entry.id   AF-A0A529M0D7-F1
#
_cell.length_a   1.000
_cell.length_b   1.000
_cell.length_c   1.000
_cell.angle_alpha   90.00
_cell.angle_beta   90.00
_cell.angle_gamma   90.00
#
_symmetry.space_group_name_H-M   'P 1'
#
loop_
_entity.id
_entity.type
_entity.pdbx_description
1 polymer ?
#
loop_
_entity_poly.entity_id
_entity_poly.type
_entity_poly.pdbx_seq_one_letter_code
_entity_poly.pdbx_strand_id
1 'polypeptide(L)'
;MISHRDRNAQRISALDERAEALHLKRDMGIADARAMHPSIDVVEADPEADRRLLEGLADWCDRYTPLVALDGADGLFLDVTGCTHLFGGERAMLDDILSRFFHQGFDVRAGLAATPGAAWAAARFCGDRIVVSGEEEALLAPLPLAALRIEPSTRTSLESVGLRTAGAVMAAPRAPLARRFGALLLLRLDQALGRLDEAVSPRLPVAPLSVERHLAEPVTLTEDIERLVG
;
A
#
# COMPACT_ATOMS: atom_id res chain seq x y z
N MET A 1 -22.81 -2.64 6.34
CA MET A 1 -22.07 -1.53 5.67
C MET A 1 -21.56 -0.51 6.70
N ILE A 2 -20.51 0.24 6.34
CA ILE A 2 -19.87 1.24 7.23
C ILE A 2 -20.17 2.65 6.73
N SER A 3 -20.51 3.58 7.64
CA SER A 3 -20.73 5.00 7.34
C SER A 3 -19.61 5.88 7.87
N HIS A 4 -19.36 6.99 7.20
CA HIS A 4 -18.53 8.08 7.71
C HIS A 4 -19.25 9.42 7.53
N ARG A 5 -18.82 10.41 8.31
CA ARG A 5 -19.33 11.77 8.22
C ARG A 5 -18.49 12.59 7.24
N ASP A 6 -19.12 13.07 6.18
CA ASP A 6 -18.55 14.02 5.22
C ASP A 6 -19.30 15.34 5.34
N ARG A 7 -18.65 16.33 5.98
CA ARG A 7 -19.24 17.62 6.39
C ARG A 7 -20.53 17.42 7.21
N ASN A 8 -21.69 17.66 6.59
CA ASN A 8 -23.03 17.56 7.21
C ASN A 8 -23.80 16.30 6.78
N ALA A 9 -23.22 15.43 5.96
CA ALA A 9 -23.89 14.24 5.44
C ALA A 9 -23.20 12.94 5.91
N GLN A 10 -24.01 11.92 6.17
CA GLN A 10 -23.53 10.56 6.41
C GLN A 10 -23.48 9.81 5.07
N ARG A 11 -22.32 9.26 4.74
CA ARG A 11 -22.06 8.57 3.46
C ARG A 11 -21.45 7.21 3.69
N ILE A 12 -21.70 6.28 2.77
CA ILE A 12 -21.13 4.93 2.81
C ILE A 12 -19.61 5.02 2.59
N SER A 13 -18.82 4.61 3.59
CA SER A 13 -17.36 4.48 3.46
C SER A 13 -16.94 3.11 2.93
N ALA A 14 -17.60 2.04 3.37
CA ALA A 14 -17.32 0.67 2.96
C ALA A 14 -18.59 -0.18 2.91
N LEU A 15 -18.58 -1.20 2.06
CA LEU A 15 -19.67 -2.13 1.84
C LEU A 15 -19.18 -3.54 2.16
N ASP A 16 -20.08 -4.37 2.67
CA ASP A 16 -19.90 -5.81 2.70
C ASP A 16 -20.51 -6.42 1.42
N GLU A 17 -20.21 -7.70 1.14
CA GLU A 17 -20.70 -8.41 -0.05
C GLU A 17 -22.23 -8.36 -0.20
N ARG A 18 -22.97 -8.38 0.92
CA ARG A 18 -24.43 -8.33 0.91
C ARG A 18 -24.92 -6.95 0.46
N ALA A 19 -24.31 -5.89 0.97
CA ALA A 19 -24.63 -4.51 0.60
C ALA A 19 -24.26 -4.23 -0.87
N GLU A 20 -23.18 -4.82 -1.39
CA GLU A 20 -22.82 -4.75 -2.81
C GLU A 20 -23.85 -5.46 -3.69
N ALA A 21 -24.33 -6.65 -3.29
CA ALA A 21 -25.39 -7.37 -4.01
C ALA A 21 -26.71 -6.59 -4.08
N LEU A 22 -26.94 -5.66 -3.15
CA LEU A 22 -28.07 -4.73 -3.13
C LEU A 22 -27.84 -3.48 -4.02
N HIS A 23 -26.76 -3.45 -4.80
CA HIS A 23 -26.36 -2.38 -5.71
C HIS A 23 -26.07 -1.03 -5.02
N LEU A 24 -25.74 -1.06 -3.73
CA LEU A 24 -25.26 0.11 -3.02
C LEU A 24 -23.82 0.43 -3.46
N LYS A 25 -23.43 1.70 -3.35
CA LYS A 25 -22.12 2.20 -3.80
C LYS A 25 -21.46 3.03 -2.72
N ARG A 26 -20.13 2.99 -2.67
CA ARG A 26 -19.33 3.93 -1.85
C ARG A 26 -19.72 5.37 -2.19
N ASP A 27 -19.63 6.25 -1.22
CA ASP A 27 -20.01 7.67 -1.28
C ASP A 27 -21.52 7.95 -1.48
N MET A 28 -22.37 6.93 -1.57
CA MET A 28 -23.83 7.10 -1.52
C MET A 28 -24.27 7.62 -0.15
N GLY A 29 -25.32 8.45 -0.11
CA GLY A 29 -25.90 8.92 1.15
C GLY A 29 -26.56 7.79 1.93
N ILE A 30 -26.35 7.74 3.25
CA ILE A 30 -26.97 6.71 4.10
C ILE A 30 -28.50 6.79 4.08
N ALA A 31 -29.05 8.00 3.92
CA ALA A 31 -30.49 8.21 3.77
C ALA A 31 -31.03 7.53 2.51
N ASP A 32 -30.33 7.68 1.37
CA ASP A 32 -30.72 7.06 0.10
C ASP A 32 -30.63 5.53 0.19
N ALA A 33 -29.56 5.01 0.79
CA ALA A 33 -29.38 3.58 0.99
C ALA A 33 -30.49 2.97 1.87
N ARG A 34 -30.88 3.64 2.96
CA ARG A 34 -32.00 3.21 3.81
C ARG A 34 -33.37 3.36 3.15
N ALA A 35 -33.53 4.32 2.24
CA ALA A 35 -34.75 4.45 1.46
C ALA A 35 -34.91 3.28 0.47
N MET A 36 -33.80 2.79 -0.11
CA MET A 36 -33.81 1.60 -0.97
C MET A 36 -33.99 0.31 -0.17
N HIS A 37 -33.29 0.19 0.97
CA HIS A 37 -33.25 -1.02 1.80
C HIS A 37 -33.36 -0.67 3.29
N PRO A 38 -34.58 -0.61 3.85
CA PRO A 38 -34.79 -0.12 5.23
C PRO A 38 -34.15 -0.97 6.33
N SER A 39 -33.96 -2.27 6.08
CA SER A 39 -33.40 -3.22 7.04
C SER A 39 -31.88 -3.33 7.00
N ILE A 40 -31.19 -2.42 6.31
CA ILE A 40 -29.73 -2.51 6.18
C ILE A 40 -29.03 -2.05 7.45
N ASP A 41 -28.10 -2.88 7.94
CA ASP A 41 -27.26 -2.56 9.09
C ASP A 41 -26.17 -1.55 8.71
N VAL A 42 -26.10 -0.48 9.51
CA VAL A 42 -25.15 0.62 9.35
C VAL A 42 -24.34 0.76 10.62
N VAL A 43 -23.02 0.63 10.50
CA VAL A 43 -22.06 0.84 11.58
C VAL A 43 -21.26 2.10 11.27
N GLU A 44 -21.01 2.94 12.27
CA GLU A 44 -20.16 4.13 12.10
C GLU A 44 -18.68 3.71 12.03
N ALA A 45 -17.93 4.33 11.13
CA ALA A 45 -16.49 4.10 11.01
C ALA A 45 -15.77 4.53 12.30
N ASP A 46 -14.82 3.71 12.75
CA ASP A 46 -13.89 4.04 13.82
C ASP A 46 -12.46 3.97 13.25
N PRO A 47 -11.96 5.07 12.65
CA PRO A 47 -10.65 5.09 12.01
C PRO A 47 -9.50 4.78 12.98
N GLU A 48 -9.68 5.04 14.28
CA GLU A 48 -8.67 4.75 15.30
C GLU A 48 -8.64 3.26 15.62
N ALA A 49 -9.80 2.60 15.66
CA ALA A 49 -9.85 1.13 15.77
C ALA A 49 -9.26 0.45 14.53
N ASP A 50 -9.60 0.94 13.33
CA ASP A 50 -9.05 0.42 12.08
C ASP A 50 -7.53 0.58 12.03
N ARG A 51 -7.01 1.74 12.49
CA ARG A 51 -5.56 1.97 12.57
C ARG A 51 -4.87 1.01 13.53
N ARG A 52 -5.40 0.82 14.75
CA ARG A 52 -4.84 -0.12 15.73
C ARG A 52 -4.85 -1.56 15.20
N LEU A 53 -5.91 -1.93 14.48
CA LEU A 53 -5.98 -3.23 13.83
C LEU A 53 -4.88 -3.38 12.78
N LEU A 54 -4.73 -2.40 11.88
CA LEU A 54 -3.70 -2.43 10.84
C LEU A 54 -2.27 -2.47 11.42
N GLU A 55 -2.02 -1.75 12.51
CA GLU A 55 -0.76 -1.81 13.25
C GLU A 55 -0.50 -3.19 13.84
N GLY A 56 -1.51 -3.84 14.43
CA GLY A 56 -1.40 -5.22 14.92
C GLY A 56 -1.17 -6.24 13.81
N LEU A 57 -1.77 -6.04 12.63
CA LEU A 57 -1.48 -6.87 11.45
C LEU A 57 -0.05 -6.64 10.94
N ALA A 58 0.45 -5.40 11.04
CA ALA A 58 1.85 -5.09 10.72
C ALA A 58 2.82 -5.78 11.69
N ASP A 59 2.57 -5.71 13.01
CA ASP A 59 3.35 -6.46 14.03
C ASP A 59 3.35 -7.96 13.74
N TRP A 60 2.19 -8.52 13.36
CA TRP A 60 2.09 -9.93 13.01
C TRP A 60 2.92 -10.29 11.76
N CYS A 61 3.01 -9.38 10.79
CA CYS A 61 3.79 -9.56 9.57
C CYS A 61 5.32 -9.58 9.78
N ASP A 62 5.83 -9.15 10.95
CA ASP A 62 7.27 -9.18 11.27
C ASP A 62 7.90 -10.59 11.12
N ARG A 63 7.05 -11.63 11.18
CA ARG A 63 7.44 -13.02 10.95
C ARG A 63 7.96 -13.32 9.53
N TYR A 64 7.64 -12.47 8.54
CA TYR A 64 8.09 -12.62 7.15
C TYR A 64 9.30 -11.73 6.86
N THR A 65 9.32 -10.53 7.44
CA THR A 65 10.40 -9.56 7.31
C THR A 65 10.31 -8.54 8.43
N PRO A 66 11.43 -8.05 8.99
CA PRO A 66 11.41 -6.92 9.92
C PRO A 66 11.13 -5.57 9.23
N LEU A 67 11.04 -5.54 7.89
CA LEU A 67 10.87 -4.34 7.09
C LEU A 67 9.40 -4.19 6.66
N VAL A 68 8.51 -4.01 7.64
CA VAL A 68 7.07 -3.81 7.43
C VAL A 68 6.72 -2.33 7.55
N ALA A 69 5.95 -1.79 6.60
CA ALA A 69 5.44 -0.42 6.64
C ALA A 69 3.92 -0.37 6.45
N LEU A 70 3.28 0.66 7.01
CA LEU A 70 1.86 0.93 6.73
C LEU A 70 1.72 1.61 5.37
N ASP A 71 0.66 1.26 4.63
CA ASP A 71 0.25 1.90 3.39
C ASP A 71 -1.19 2.42 3.52
N GLY A 72 -1.31 3.70 3.86
CA GLY A 72 -2.61 4.37 3.99
C GLY A 72 -3.44 3.85 5.17
N ALA A 73 -4.71 3.54 4.89
CA ALA A 73 -5.67 3.09 5.90
C ALA A 73 -5.94 1.58 5.87
N ASP A 74 -5.52 0.88 4.82
CA ASP A 74 -5.94 -0.49 4.52
C ASP A 74 -4.84 -1.37 3.90
N GLY A 75 -3.58 -0.92 3.89
CA GLY A 75 -2.49 -1.61 3.23
C GLY A 75 -1.24 -1.76 4.10
N LEU A 76 -0.41 -2.74 3.74
CA LEU A 76 0.92 -2.95 4.29
C LEU A 76 1.92 -3.12 3.13
N PHE A 77 3.13 -2.60 3.30
CA PHE A 77 4.29 -2.97 2.49
C PHE A 77 5.21 -3.87 3.28
N LEU A 78 5.67 -4.94 2.66
CA LEU A 78 6.66 -5.85 3.23
C LEU A 78 7.84 -5.90 2.26
N ASP A 79 9.01 -5.41 2.69
CA ASP A 79 10.25 -5.66 1.95
C ASP A 79 10.78 -7.04 2.32
N VAL A 80 10.51 -8.02 1.45
CA VAL A 80 10.87 -9.43 1.64
C VAL A 80 12.22 -9.79 1.03
N THR A 81 13.02 -8.79 0.64
CA THR A 81 14.35 -8.99 0.05
C THR A 81 15.20 -9.87 0.95
N GLY A 82 15.67 -11.00 0.39
CA GLY A 82 16.49 -11.96 1.12
C GLY A 82 15.72 -12.86 2.09
N CYS A 83 14.41 -12.71 2.30
CA CYS A 83 13.62 -13.54 3.22
C CYS A 83 12.89 -14.69 2.53
N THR A 84 12.57 -14.55 1.23
CA THR A 84 11.70 -15.48 0.48
C THR A 84 12.18 -16.93 0.47
N HIS A 85 13.50 -17.16 0.47
CA HIS A 85 14.09 -18.50 0.50
C HIS A 85 13.76 -19.29 1.77
N LEU A 86 13.51 -18.63 2.90
CA LEU A 86 13.12 -19.26 4.18
C LEU A 86 11.74 -19.92 4.10
N PHE A 87 10.95 -19.57 3.09
CA PHE A 87 9.59 -20.04 2.88
C PHE A 87 9.46 -20.93 1.64
N GLY A 88 10.57 -21.28 0.98
CA GLY A 88 10.55 -22.06 -0.26
C GLY A 88 10.34 -21.21 -1.53
N GLY A 89 10.57 -19.90 -1.45
CA GLY A 89 10.49 -18.95 -2.56
C GLY A 89 9.28 -18.02 -2.48
N GLU A 90 9.21 -17.07 -3.41
CA GLU A 90 8.20 -15.99 -3.43
C GLU A 90 6.76 -16.52 -3.45
N ARG A 91 6.48 -17.54 -4.27
CA ARG A 91 5.14 -18.15 -4.37
C ARG A 91 4.69 -18.74 -3.05
N ALA A 92 5.53 -19.57 -2.44
CA ALA A 92 5.20 -20.23 -1.19
C ALA A 92 5.05 -19.25 -0.02
N MET A 93 5.86 -18.19 0.02
CA MET A 93 5.67 -17.08 0.96
C MET A 93 4.32 -16.37 0.76
N LEU A 94 3.98 -16.00 -0.48
CA LEU A 94 2.73 -15.31 -0.80
C LEU A 94 1.51 -16.17 -0.42
N ASP A 95 1.54 -17.45 -0.75
CA ASP A 95 0.47 -18.40 -0.44
C ASP A 95 0.30 -18.59 1.09
N ASP A 96 1.41 -18.66 1.85
CA ASP A 96 1.38 -18.73 3.33
C ASP A 96 0.78 -17.45 3.95
N ILE A 97 1.15 -16.27 3.44
CA ILE A 97 0.59 -14.97 3.86
C ILE A 97 -0.94 -14.97 3.66
N LEU A 98 -1.40 -15.24 2.43
CA LEU A 98 -2.81 -15.20 2.08
C LEU A 98 -3.63 -16.22 2.89
N SER A 99 -3.14 -17.45 3.00
CA SER A 99 -3.79 -18.52 3.77
C SER A 99 -3.95 -18.17 5.24
N ARG A 100 -2.92 -17.59 5.87
CA ARG A 100 -2.97 -17.22 7.29
C ARG A 100 -3.85 -16.01 7.56
N PHE A 101 -3.90 -15.03 6.66
CA PHE A 101 -4.85 -13.92 6.80
C PHE A 101 -6.29 -14.43 6.67
N PHE A 102 -6.55 -15.31 5.71
CA PHE A 102 -7.84 -15.96 5.55
C PHE A 102 -8.27 -16.72 6.82
N HIS A 103 -7.37 -17.50 7.41
CA HIS A 103 -7.65 -18.22 8.67
C HIS A 103 -7.85 -17.32 9.89
N GLN A 104 -7.36 -16.08 9.86
CA GLN A 104 -7.63 -15.06 10.88
C GLN A 104 -8.94 -14.29 10.62
N GLY A 105 -9.62 -14.55 9.50
CA GLY A 105 -10.88 -13.91 9.13
C GLY A 105 -10.72 -12.64 8.29
N PHE A 106 -9.55 -12.42 7.68
CA PHE A 106 -9.31 -11.29 6.78
C PHE A 106 -9.39 -11.73 5.31
N ASP A 107 -10.07 -10.93 4.51
CA ASP A 107 -9.96 -10.98 3.04
C ASP A 107 -8.90 -9.96 2.62
N VAL A 108 -7.81 -10.44 2.01
CA VAL A 108 -6.66 -9.63 1.63
C VAL A 108 -6.25 -9.95 0.20
N ARG A 109 -5.62 -8.97 -0.46
CA ARG A 109 -5.01 -9.14 -1.79
C ARG A 109 -3.53 -8.83 -1.69
N ALA A 110 -2.71 -9.60 -2.39
CA ALA A 110 -1.26 -9.42 -2.30
C ALA A 110 -0.58 -9.30 -3.68
N GLY A 111 0.34 -8.35 -3.77
CA GLY A 111 1.18 -8.14 -4.95
C GLY A 111 2.65 -8.23 -4.54
N LEU A 112 3.43 -9.02 -5.28
CA LEU A 112 4.88 -9.12 -5.09
C LEU A 112 5.57 -8.71 -6.39
N ALA A 113 6.53 -7.80 -6.31
CA ALA A 113 7.28 -7.29 -7.45
C ALA A 113 8.65 -6.79 -7.00
N ALA A 114 9.53 -6.50 -7.97
CA ALA A 114 10.85 -5.92 -7.68
C ALA A 114 10.79 -4.44 -7.23
N THR A 115 9.66 -3.77 -7.40
CA THR A 115 9.46 -2.37 -6.99
C THR A 115 8.22 -2.20 -6.11
N PRO A 116 8.23 -1.28 -5.12
CA PRO A 116 7.04 -1.01 -4.31
C PRO A 116 5.84 -0.55 -5.16
N GLY A 117 6.09 0.29 -6.17
CA GLY A 117 5.04 0.76 -7.07
C GLY A 117 4.36 -0.35 -7.87
N ALA A 118 5.12 -1.30 -8.41
CA ALA A 118 4.55 -2.44 -9.14
C ALA A 118 3.83 -3.42 -8.21
N ALA A 119 4.40 -3.69 -7.01
CA ALA A 119 3.77 -4.55 -6.01
C ALA A 119 2.41 -3.98 -5.56
N TRP A 120 2.36 -2.67 -5.28
CA TRP A 120 1.14 -1.96 -4.92
C TRP A 120 0.07 -2.01 -6.02
N ALA A 121 0.49 -1.81 -7.27
CA ALA A 121 -0.41 -1.86 -8.41
C ALA A 121 -0.96 -3.28 -8.65
N ALA A 122 -0.11 -4.30 -8.51
CA ALA A 122 -0.52 -5.70 -8.61
C ALA A 122 -1.59 -6.03 -7.56
N ALA A 123 -1.34 -5.73 -6.28
CA ALA A 123 -2.26 -6.03 -5.18
C ALA A 123 -3.66 -5.40 -5.38
N ARG A 124 -3.70 -4.16 -5.86
CA ARG A 124 -4.96 -3.38 -5.96
C ARG A 124 -5.71 -3.57 -7.27
N PHE A 125 -5.02 -3.83 -8.38
CA PHE A 125 -5.63 -3.83 -9.72
C PHE A 125 -5.55 -5.17 -10.45
N CYS A 126 -4.75 -6.12 -9.98
CA CYS A 126 -4.53 -7.41 -10.65
C CYS A 126 -4.90 -8.62 -9.80
N GLY A 127 -5.27 -8.43 -8.54
CA GLY A 127 -5.47 -9.52 -7.58
C GLY A 127 -4.14 -10.13 -7.14
N ASP A 128 -4.18 -11.35 -6.62
CA ASP A 128 -3.00 -12.03 -6.09
C ASP A 128 -1.99 -12.34 -7.18
N ARG A 129 -0.89 -11.58 -7.21
CA ARG A 129 0.04 -11.62 -8.34
C ARG A 129 1.49 -11.40 -7.94
N ILE A 130 2.34 -12.28 -8.48
CA ILE A 130 3.79 -12.10 -8.53
C ILE A 130 4.15 -11.54 -9.90
N VAL A 131 4.92 -10.46 -9.89
CA VAL A 131 5.42 -9.75 -11.06
C VAL A 131 6.90 -10.07 -11.16
N VAL A 132 7.29 -10.73 -12.25
CA VAL A 132 8.69 -11.06 -12.48
C VAL A 132 9.46 -9.77 -12.74
N SER A 133 10.67 -9.67 -12.21
CA SER A 133 11.54 -8.52 -12.46
C SER A 133 11.73 -8.28 -13.96
N GLY A 134 11.49 -7.05 -14.41
CA GLY A 134 11.50 -6.65 -15.82
C GLY A 134 10.12 -6.67 -16.49
N GLU A 135 9.08 -7.22 -15.84
CA GLU A 135 7.70 -7.20 -16.34
C GLU A 135 6.86 -6.04 -15.78
N GLU A 136 7.45 -5.10 -15.04
CA GLU A 136 6.74 -3.98 -14.40
C GLU A 136 6.02 -3.11 -15.45
N GLU A 137 6.66 -2.84 -16.59
CA GLU A 137 6.05 -2.08 -17.67
C GLU A 137 4.83 -2.80 -18.26
N ALA A 138 4.94 -4.11 -18.49
CA ALA A 138 3.85 -4.93 -19.03
C ALA A 138 2.66 -5.02 -18.06
N LEU A 139 2.95 -5.12 -16.76
CA LEU A 139 1.94 -5.07 -15.71
C LEU A 139 1.23 -3.71 -15.68
N LEU A 140 1.99 -2.62 -15.66
CA LEU A 140 1.48 -1.28 -15.42
C LEU A 140 0.79 -0.69 -16.65
N ALA A 141 1.28 -0.94 -17.86
CA ALA A 141 0.79 -0.34 -19.10
C ALA A 141 -0.75 -0.35 -19.28
N PRO A 142 -1.48 -1.47 -19.04
CA PRO A 142 -2.93 -1.52 -19.19
C PRO A 142 -3.69 -0.87 -18.01
N LEU A 143 -3.03 -0.55 -16.91
CA LEU A 143 -3.69 -0.09 -15.69
C LEU A 143 -4.15 1.37 -15.76
N PRO A 144 -5.23 1.74 -15.04
CA PRO A 144 -5.67 3.12 -14.94
C PRO A 144 -4.62 3.98 -14.22
N LEU A 145 -4.70 5.30 -14.39
CA LEU A 145 -3.78 6.25 -13.75
C LEU A 145 -3.73 6.14 -12.22
N ALA A 146 -4.78 5.61 -11.59
CA ALA A 146 -4.83 5.31 -10.17
C ALA A 146 -3.72 4.34 -9.72
N ALA A 147 -3.26 3.45 -10.60
CA ALA A 147 -2.18 2.50 -10.32
C ALA A 147 -0.83 3.19 -10.07
N LEU A 148 -0.65 4.43 -10.53
CA LEU A 148 0.59 5.19 -10.37
C LEU A 148 0.70 5.93 -9.02
N ARG A 149 -0.25 5.75 -8.10
CA ARG A 149 -0.26 6.44 -6.79
C ARG A 149 -0.07 7.95 -6.90
N ILE A 150 -0.72 8.55 -7.90
CA ILE A 150 -0.74 10.00 -8.13
C ILE A 150 -2.05 10.61 -7.64
N GLU A 151 -1.98 11.90 -7.31
CA GLU A 151 -3.10 12.67 -6.77
C GLU A 151 -4.34 12.66 -7.70
N PRO A 152 -5.58 12.64 -7.14
CA PRO A 152 -6.80 12.70 -7.92
C PRO A 152 -6.85 13.85 -8.93
N SER A 153 -6.39 15.05 -8.55
CA SER A 153 -6.34 16.22 -9.42
C SER A 153 -5.43 16.04 -10.63
N THR A 154 -4.30 15.34 -10.45
CA THR A 154 -3.36 15.02 -11.53
C THR A 154 -3.97 14.01 -12.49
N ARG A 155 -4.68 13.00 -11.97
CA ARG A 155 -5.42 12.03 -12.80
C ARG A 155 -6.46 12.71 -13.67
N THR A 156 -7.33 13.53 -13.09
CA THR A 156 -8.34 14.29 -13.84
C THR A 156 -7.71 15.17 -14.91
N SER A 157 -6.57 15.80 -14.61
CA SER A 157 -5.85 16.65 -15.56
C SER A 157 -5.26 15.85 -16.73
N LEU A 158 -4.70 14.67 -16.48
CA LEU A 158 -4.19 13.76 -17.51
C LEU A 158 -5.34 13.22 -18.38
N GLU A 159 -6.45 12.82 -17.78
CA GLU A 159 -7.63 12.33 -18.51
C GLU A 159 -8.23 13.40 -19.41
N SER A 160 -8.21 14.67 -18.99
CA SER A 160 -8.70 15.81 -19.78
C SER A 160 -7.94 16.01 -21.10
N VAL A 161 -6.71 15.48 -21.20
CA VAL A 161 -5.89 15.53 -22.42
C VAL A 161 -5.82 14.17 -23.14
N GLY A 162 -6.65 13.21 -22.74
CA GLY A 162 -6.74 11.89 -23.38
C GLY A 162 -5.79 10.83 -22.84
N LEU A 163 -4.97 11.12 -21.82
CA LEU A 163 -4.11 10.13 -21.19
C LEU A 163 -4.90 9.43 -20.07
N ARG A 164 -5.30 8.18 -20.29
CA ARG A 164 -6.18 7.43 -19.37
C ARG A 164 -5.53 6.23 -18.69
N THR A 165 -4.40 5.76 -19.22
CA THR A 165 -3.68 4.59 -18.71
C THR A 165 -2.24 4.93 -18.40
N ALA A 166 -1.59 4.13 -17.55
CA ALA A 166 -0.17 4.32 -17.27
C ALA A 166 0.68 4.15 -18.54
N GLY A 167 0.34 3.21 -19.43
CA GLY A 167 1.02 3.03 -20.72
C GLY A 167 0.94 4.26 -21.63
N ALA A 168 -0.19 4.98 -21.63
CA ALA A 168 -0.32 6.23 -22.37
C ALA A 168 0.63 7.31 -21.82
N VAL A 169 0.82 7.37 -20.50
CA VAL A 169 1.78 8.29 -19.86
C VAL A 169 3.22 7.88 -20.18
N MET A 170 3.53 6.58 -20.20
CA MET A 170 4.86 6.06 -20.55
C MET A 170 5.27 6.42 -21.98
N ALA A 171 4.33 6.33 -22.93
CA ALA A 171 4.56 6.64 -24.33
C ALA A 171 4.64 8.16 -24.62
N ALA A 172 4.13 9.00 -23.72
CA ALA A 172 4.09 10.43 -23.91
C ALA A 172 5.46 11.10 -23.67
N PRO A 173 5.80 12.18 -24.40
CA PRO A 173 7.06 12.88 -24.21
C PRO A 173 7.22 13.42 -22.76
N ARG A 174 8.33 13.05 -22.12
CA ARG A 174 8.59 13.33 -20.70
C ARG A 174 8.66 14.81 -20.36
N ALA A 175 9.32 15.63 -21.18
CA ALA A 175 9.52 17.06 -20.87
C ALA A 175 8.19 17.86 -20.85
N PRO A 176 7.27 17.71 -21.83
CA PRO A 176 5.93 18.28 -21.73
C PRO A 176 5.11 17.78 -20.54
N LEU A 177 5.23 16.49 -20.19
CA LEU A 177 4.54 15.92 -19.03
C LEU A 177 4.99 16.59 -17.73
N ALA A 178 6.30 16.64 -17.48
CA ALA A 178 6.85 17.27 -16.27
C ALA A 178 6.44 18.74 -16.15
N ARG A 179 6.50 19.49 -17.26
CA ARG A 179 6.14 20.92 -17.28
C ARG A 179 4.67 21.18 -16.96
N ARG A 180 3.76 20.29 -17.41
CA ARG A 180 2.31 20.48 -17.28
C ARG A 180 1.71 19.83 -16.03
N PHE A 181 2.20 18.67 -15.64
CA PHE A 181 1.64 17.84 -14.57
C PHE A 181 2.56 17.70 -13.35
N GLY A 182 3.75 18.30 -13.40
CA GLY A 182 4.72 18.31 -12.30
C GLY A 182 5.68 17.13 -12.32
N ALA A 183 6.77 17.27 -11.55
CA ALA A 183 7.81 16.26 -11.45
C ALA A 183 7.36 14.98 -10.73
N LEU A 184 6.38 15.08 -9.82
CA LEU A 184 5.90 13.95 -9.03
C LEU A 184 5.29 12.83 -9.89
N LEU A 185 4.65 13.16 -11.02
CA LEU A 185 4.13 12.18 -11.97
C LEU A 185 5.26 11.28 -12.52
N LEU A 186 6.35 11.91 -12.97
CA LEU A 186 7.50 11.17 -13.51
C LEU A 186 8.23 10.41 -12.41
N LEU A 187 8.36 11.00 -11.21
CA LEU A 187 8.94 10.32 -10.05
C LEU A 187 8.20 9.01 -9.76
N ARG A 188 6.87 9.05 -9.65
CA ARG A 188 6.06 7.86 -9.37
C ARG A 188 6.13 6.83 -10.49
N LEU A 189 6.16 7.28 -11.74
CA LEU A 189 6.29 6.39 -12.89
C LEU A 189 7.66 5.70 -12.91
N ASP A 190 8.74 6.44 -12.69
CA ASP A 190 10.10 5.89 -12.70
C ASP A 190 10.35 4.95 -11.52
N GLN A 191 9.77 5.25 -10.34
CA GLN A 191 9.77 4.35 -9.18
C GLN A 191 9.03 3.05 -9.47
N ALA A 192 7.83 3.12 -10.04
CA ALA A 192 7.05 1.93 -10.35
C ALA A 192 7.73 1.04 -11.41
N LEU A 193 8.48 1.65 -12.35
CA LEU A 193 9.23 0.96 -13.39
C LEU A 193 10.65 0.54 -12.98
N GLY A 194 11.07 0.80 -11.74
CA GLY A 194 12.40 0.42 -11.23
C GLY A 194 13.56 1.21 -11.84
N ARG A 195 13.27 2.36 -12.47
CA ARG A 195 14.28 3.28 -13.01
C ARG A 195 14.85 4.19 -11.93
N LEU A 196 14.12 4.34 -10.83
CA LEU A 196 14.52 5.06 -9.64
C LEU A 196 14.09 4.26 -8.42
N ASP A 197 14.93 4.21 -7.39
CA ASP A 197 14.58 3.53 -6.15
C ASP A 197 13.46 4.27 -5.40
N GLU A 198 12.63 3.50 -4.72
CA GLU A 198 11.63 3.99 -3.78
C GLU A 198 11.91 3.41 -2.41
N ALA A 199 12.21 4.28 -1.44
CA ALA A 199 12.33 3.86 -0.06
C ALA A 199 10.95 3.63 0.55
N VAL A 200 10.72 2.42 1.05
CA VAL A 200 9.60 2.12 1.95
C VAL A 200 10.14 2.27 3.38
N SER A 201 9.63 3.23 4.14
CA SER A 201 10.07 3.46 5.52
C SER A 201 9.39 2.46 6.46
N PRO A 202 10.11 1.45 6.99
CA PRO A 202 9.51 0.47 7.86
C PRO A 202 9.13 1.10 9.20
N ARG A 203 8.13 0.49 9.85
CA ARG A 203 7.85 0.67 11.27
C ARG A 203 8.99 0.03 12.03
N LEU A 204 10.02 0.81 12.33
CA LEU A 204 11.09 0.31 13.19
C LEU A 204 10.51 0.13 14.60
N PRO A 205 10.59 -1.08 15.19
CA PRO A 205 10.15 -1.27 16.55
C PRO A 205 10.95 -0.33 17.45
N VAL A 206 10.24 0.36 18.35
CA VAL A 206 10.90 1.15 19.38
C VAL A 206 11.69 0.18 20.23
N ALA A 207 13.03 0.33 20.26
CA ALA A 207 13.87 -0.51 21.09
C ALA A 207 13.35 -0.45 22.53
N PRO A 208 12.99 -1.60 23.14
CA PRO A 208 12.36 -1.61 24.47
C PRO A 208 13.27 -0.98 25.53
N LEU A 209 14.58 -1.01 25.29
CA LEU A 209 15.61 -0.32 26.04
C LEU A 209 16.59 0.29 25.05
N SER A 210 16.84 1.59 25.16
CA SER A 210 17.89 2.29 24.43
C SER A 210 18.78 3.03 25.42
N VAL A 211 20.09 2.85 25.30
CA VAL A 211 21.10 3.59 26.07
C VAL A 211 22.04 4.22 25.06
N GLU A 212 22.11 5.55 25.08
CA GLU A 212 23.08 6.31 24.31
C GLU A 212 24.16 6.84 25.26
N ARG A 213 25.42 6.78 24.82
CA ARG A 213 26.56 7.36 25.55
C ARG A 213 27.37 8.23 24.60
N HIS A 214 27.42 9.53 24.88
CA HIS A 214 28.34 10.42 24.18
C HIS A 214 29.77 10.20 24.69
N LEU A 215 30.71 10.07 23.75
CA LEU A 215 32.12 9.88 24.04
C LEU A 215 32.88 11.16 23.69
N ALA A 216 33.83 11.54 24.53
CA ALA A 216 34.69 12.69 24.27
C ALA A 216 35.69 12.42 23.12
N GLU A 217 36.04 11.15 22.92
CA GLU A 217 36.96 10.70 21.88
C GLU A 217 36.26 9.71 20.93
N PRO A 218 36.61 9.72 19.63
CA PRO A 218 36.03 8.78 18.67
C PRO A 218 36.52 7.36 18.94
N VAL A 219 35.62 6.38 18.78
CA VAL A 219 35.98 4.96 18.83
C VAL A 219 36.58 4.54 17.51
N THR A 220 37.79 3.97 17.54
CA THR A 220 38.54 3.61 16.32
C THR A 220 38.93 2.14 16.25
N LEU A 221 38.87 1.41 17.37
CA LEU A 221 39.20 -0.01 17.47
C LEU A 221 38.01 -0.82 17.97
N THR A 222 37.90 -2.08 17.53
CA THR A 222 36.84 -3.00 17.98
C THR A 222 36.92 -3.26 19.50
N GLU A 223 38.13 -3.34 20.05
CA GLU A 223 38.37 -3.57 21.49
C GLU A 223 37.76 -2.46 22.37
N ASP A 224 37.72 -1.22 21.87
CA ASP A 224 37.12 -0.10 22.56
C ASP A 224 35.59 -0.21 22.58
N ILE A 225 34.97 -0.75 21.53
CA ILE A 225 33.53 -1.04 21.47
C ILE A 225 33.18 -2.10 22.52
N GLU A 226 33.96 -3.17 22.60
CA GLU A 226 33.72 -4.26 23.56
C GLU A 226 33.79 -3.78 25.02
N ARG A 227 34.73 -2.90 25.35
CA ARG A 227 34.83 -2.26 26.68
C ARG A 227 33.66 -1.33 27.02
N LEU A 228 32.99 -0.77 26.02
CA LEU A 228 31.88 0.17 26.21
C LEU A 228 30.53 -0.52 26.41
N VAL A 229 30.39 -1.76 25.91
CA VAL A 229 29.14 -2.54 25.92
C VAL A 229 29.11 -3.58 27.06
N GLY A 230 30.27 -3.93 27.64
CA GLY A 230 30.39 -4.80 28.82
C GLY A 230 30.21 -4.07 30.15
#